data_AF-A0A1M5KF64-F1
#
_entry.id   AF-A0A1M5KF64-F1
#
_cell.length_a   1.000
_cell.length_b   1.000
_cell.length_c   1.000
_cell.angle_alpha   90.00
_cell.angle_beta   90.00
_cell.angle_gamma   90.00
#
_symmetry.space_group_name_H-M   'P 1'
#
loop_
_entity.id
_entity.type
_entity.pdbx_description
1 polymer ?
#
loop_
_entity_poly.entity_id
_entity_poly.type
_entity_poly.pdbx_seq_one_letter_code
_entity_poly.pdbx_strand_id
1 'polypeptide(L)'
;MQAIEDTNVIIIRKDNLHILYKECSKYETFGRLMAEQVAQRATDIAMSLSSEKPEERVRNLLAKQTDIFQKVPQKYIANFLGISPESLSRIRKRILQKEKS
;
A
#
# COMPACT_ATOMS: atom_id res chain seq x y z
N MET A 1 1.02 4.01 16.01
CA MET A 1 0.14 3.84 14.83
C MET A 1 -0.99 4.82 14.98
N GLN A 2 -1.38 5.52 13.92
CA GLN A 2 -2.44 6.52 13.95
C GLN A 2 -3.42 6.21 12.81
N ALA A 3 -4.72 6.28 13.10
CA ALA A 3 -5.76 6.16 12.09
C ALA A 3 -5.84 7.46 11.27
N ILE A 4 -5.95 7.33 9.94
CA ILE A 4 -6.07 8.46 9.02
C ILE A 4 -7.53 8.87 8.85
N GLU A 5 -8.45 7.95 9.12
CA GLU A 5 -9.91 8.11 9.08
C GLU A 5 -10.55 7.43 10.30
N ASP A 6 -11.84 7.67 10.54
CA ASP A 6 -12.57 6.99 11.62
C ASP A 6 -12.54 5.47 11.41
N THR A 7 -12.02 4.73 12.40
CA THR A 7 -11.63 3.32 12.23
C THR A 7 -11.97 2.49 13.45
N ASN A 8 -12.66 1.37 13.24
CA ASN A 8 -12.83 0.31 14.24
C ASN A 8 -11.81 -0.81 14.02
N VAL A 9 -11.14 -1.25 15.09
CA VAL A 9 -10.06 -2.25 15.02
C VAL A 9 -10.41 -3.48 15.85
N ILE A 10 -10.22 -4.66 15.27
CA ILE A 10 -10.28 -5.94 15.99
C ILE A 10 -8.86 -6.31 16.43
N ILE A 11 -8.69 -6.58 17.72
CA ILE A 11 -7.38 -6.85 18.32
C ILE A 11 -7.34 -8.29 18.83
N ILE A 12 -6.27 -9.02 18.47
CA ILE A 12 -5.94 -10.32 19.06
C ILE A 12 -4.61 -10.21 19.82
N ARG A 13 -4.58 -10.69 21.06
CA ARG A 13 -3.34 -10.78 21.83
C ARG A 13 -2.45 -11.87 21.22
N LYS A 14 -1.14 -11.64 21.24
CA LYS A 14 -0.15 -12.59 20.70
C LYS A 14 -0.29 -13.99 21.32
N ASP A 15 -0.49 -14.07 22.63
CA ASP A 15 -0.67 -15.36 23.32
C ASP A 15 -1.92 -16.10 22.82
N ASN A 16 -3.03 -15.37 22.63
CA ASN A 16 -4.28 -15.94 22.10
C ASN A 16 -4.11 -16.38 20.64
N LEU A 17 -3.33 -15.65 19.84
CA LEU A 17 -3.00 -16.05 18.47
C LEU A 17 -2.17 -17.34 18.45
N HIS A 18 -1.21 -17.51 19.36
CA HIS A 18 -0.44 -18.74 19.49
C HIS A 18 -1.30 -19.93 19.95
N ILE A 19 -2.26 -19.70 20.84
CA ILE A 19 -3.24 -20.72 21.23
C ILE A 19 -4.07 -21.12 20.00
N LEU A 20 -4.58 -20.13 19.23
CA LEU A 20 -5.37 -20.37 18.03
C LEU A 20 -4.63 -21.22 16.97
N TYR A 21 -3.33 -20.97 16.79
CA TYR A 21 -2.49 -21.78 15.91
C TYR A 21 -2.39 -23.25 16.35
N LYS A 22 -2.29 -23.50 17.65
CA LYS A 22 -2.24 -24.86 18.21
C LYS A 22 -3.58 -25.57 18.13
N GLU A 23 -4.68 -24.85 18.35
CA GLU A 23 -6.04 -25.42 18.35
C GLU A 23 -6.54 -25.73 16.94
N CYS A 24 -6.11 -24.99 15.93
CA CYS A 24 -6.53 -25.21 14.55
C CYS A 24 -5.42 -24.86 13.54
N SER A 25 -4.84 -25.91 12.95
CA SER A 25 -3.73 -25.83 11.97
C SER A 25 -4.07 -25.03 10.70
N LYS A 26 -5.35 -24.80 10.41
CA LYS A 26 -5.76 -23.91 9.32
C LYS A 26 -5.30 -22.47 9.54
N TYR A 27 -5.22 -22.00 10.80
CA TYR A 27 -4.76 -20.65 11.10
C TYR A 27 -3.25 -20.48 10.92
N GLU A 28 -2.45 -21.55 11.08
CA GLU A 28 -1.04 -21.53 10.69
C GLU A 28 -0.88 -21.39 9.18
N THR A 29 -1.69 -22.13 8.42
CA THR A 29 -1.71 -22.03 6.95
C THR A 29 -2.15 -20.63 6.50
N PHE A 30 -3.21 -20.08 7.11
CA PHE A 30 -3.64 -18.70 6.87
C PHE A 30 -2.53 -17.70 7.18
N GLY A 31 -1.87 -17.83 8.34
CA GLY A 31 -0.76 -16.96 8.73
C GLY A 31 0.41 -17.01 7.75
N ARG A 32 0.79 -18.21 7.29
CA ARG A 32 1.82 -18.40 6.27
C ARG A 32 1.44 -17.73 4.95
N LEU A 33 0.24 -17.97 4.43
CA LEU A 33 -0.24 -17.36 3.18
C LEU A 33 -0.26 -15.83 3.28
N MET A 34 -0.68 -15.28 4.43
CA MET A 34 -0.64 -13.84 4.68
C MET A 34 0.80 -13.30 4.66
N ALA A 35 1.74 -14.00 5.31
CA ALA A 35 3.15 -13.61 5.31
C ALA A 35 3.77 -13.65 3.91
N GLU A 36 3.48 -14.69 3.12
CA GLU A 36 3.92 -14.82 1.73
C GLU A 36 3.39 -13.65 0.87
N GLN A 37 2.10 -13.30 1.01
CA GLN A 37 1.52 -12.17 0.29
C GLN A 37 2.13 -10.82 0.69
N VAL A 38 2.49 -10.63 1.96
CA VAL A 38 3.18 -9.42 2.43
C VAL A 38 4.60 -9.35 1.86
N ALA A 39 5.32 -10.46 1.85
CA ALA A 39 6.67 -10.55 1.26
C ALA A 39 6.66 -10.30 -0.25
N GLN A 40 5.69 -10.88 -0.97
CA GLN A 40 5.53 -10.64 -2.40
C GLN A 40 5.25 -9.16 -2.68
N ARG A 41 4.31 -8.54 -1.94
CA ARG A 41 4.02 -7.10 -2.09
C ARG A 41 5.24 -6.22 -1.82
N ALA A 42 6.02 -6.53 -0.79
CA ALA A 42 7.24 -5.79 -0.50
C ALA A 42 8.26 -5.89 -1.64
N THR A 43 8.41 -7.09 -2.21
CA THR A 43 9.25 -7.33 -3.38
C THR A 43 8.77 -6.56 -4.60
N ASP A 44 7.47 -6.59 -4.92
CA ASP A 44 6.88 -5.87 -6.05
C ASP A 44 7.11 -4.35 -5.93
N ILE A 45 6.94 -3.80 -4.72
CA ILE A 45 7.24 -2.39 -4.43
C ILE A 45 8.72 -2.10 -4.67
N ALA A 46 9.62 -2.92 -4.13
CA ALA A 46 11.06 -2.73 -4.30
C ALA A 46 11.49 -2.79 -5.78
N MET A 47 10.94 -3.74 -6.54
CA MET A 47 11.17 -3.84 -7.99
C MET A 47 10.67 -2.58 -8.71
N SER A 48 9.42 -2.16 -8.47
CA SER A 48 8.85 -0.94 -9.05
C SER A 48 9.70 0.30 -8.73
N LEU A 49 10.19 0.42 -7.49
CA LEU A 49 11.07 1.53 -7.11
C LEU A 49 12.42 1.51 -7.87
N SER A 50 12.91 0.33 -8.24
CA SER A 50 14.20 0.17 -8.92
C SER A 50 14.11 0.23 -10.45
N SER A 51 12.98 -0.18 -11.05
CA SER A 51 12.86 -0.37 -12.50
C SER A 51 11.94 0.65 -13.18
N GLU A 52 10.96 1.21 -12.47
CA GLU A 52 9.96 2.10 -13.06
C GLU A 52 10.33 3.58 -12.88
N LYS A 53 9.96 4.40 -13.87
CA LYS A 53 10.11 5.85 -13.74
C LYS A 53 9.10 6.40 -12.74
N PRO A 54 9.40 7.54 -12.07
CA PRO A 54 8.44 8.24 -11.21
C PRO A 54 7.02 8.41 -11.79
N GLU A 55 6.91 8.76 -13.07
CA GLU A 55 5.61 8.96 -13.74
C GLU A 55 4.83 7.65 -13.93
N GLU A 56 5.53 6.55 -14.20
CA GLU A 56 4.93 5.22 -14.33
C GLU A 56 4.40 4.73 -12.99
N ARG A 57 5.18 4.89 -11.92
CA ARG A 57 4.75 4.54 -10.55
C ARG A 57 3.47 5.27 -10.15
N VAL A 58 3.37 6.57 -10.45
CA VAL A 58 2.15 7.36 -10.18
C VAL A 58 0.97 6.86 -11.02
N ARG A 59 1.18 6.55 -12.30
CA ARG A 59 0.14 6.02 -13.19
C ARG A 59 -0.35 4.64 -12.71
N ASN A 60 0.58 3.76 -12.35
CA ASN A 60 0.29 2.43 -11.83
C ASN A 60 -0.53 2.51 -10.54
N LEU A 61 -0.21 3.45 -9.65
CA LEU A 61 -0.99 3.70 -8.44
C LEU A 61 -2.41 4.18 -8.76
N LEU A 62 -2.56 5.14 -9.67
CA LEU A 62 -3.87 5.65 -10.10
C LEU A 62 -4.73 4.58 -10.76
N ALA A 63 -4.13 3.69 -11.56
CA ALA A 63 -4.82 2.59 -12.20
C ALA A 63 -5.28 1.51 -11.20
N LYS A 64 -4.48 1.23 -10.16
CA LYS A 64 -4.83 0.27 -9.11
C LYS A 64 -5.85 0.83 -8.12
N GLN A 65 -5.75 2.11 -7.79
CA GLN A 65 -6.61 2.72 -6.78
C GLN A 65 -6.84 4.21 -7.05
N THR A 66 -7.93 4.52 -7.74
CA THR A 66 -8.26 5.88 -8.19
C THR A 66 -8.58 6.84 -7.03
N ASP A 67 -9.15 6.33 -5.93
CA ASP A 67 -9.61 7.12 -4.78
C ASP A 67 -8.53 7.39 -3.74
N ILE A 68 -7.31 6.85 -3.91
CA ILE A 68 -6.23 6.92 -2.92
C ILE A 68 -5.88 8.36 -2.52
N PHE A 69 -5.94 9.29 -3.47
CA PHE A 69 -5.61 10.71 -3.25
C PHE A 69 -6.68 11.49 -2.49
N GLN A 70 -7.88 10.92 -2.31
CA GLN A 70 -8.94 11.51 -1.50
C GLN A 70 -8.84 11.05 -0.04
N LYS A 71 -8.34 9.83 0.18
CA LYS A 71 -8.28 9.19 1.51
C LYS A 71 -6.94 9.38 2.21
N VAL A 72 -5.85 9.45 1.46
CA VAL A 72 -4.50 9.46 2.03
C VAL A 72 -3.82 10.81 1.79
N PRO A 73 -3.27 11.45 2.83
CA PRO A 73 -2.50 12.67 2.67
C PRO A 73 -1.34 12.49 1.69
N GLN A 74 -1.16 13.48 0.82
CA GLN A 74 -0.23 13.42 -0.30
C GLN A 74 1.23 13.08 0.10
N LYS A 75 1.65 13.49 1.30
CA LYS A 75 2.98 13.18 1.85
C LYS A 75 3.23 11.67 1.95
N TYR A 76 2.24 10.89 2.40
CA TYR A 76 2.39 9.44 2.54
C TYR A 76 2.43 8.75 1.17
N ILE A 77 1.63 9.23 0.22
CA ILE A 77 1.65 8.75 -1.17
C ILE A 77 3.02 9.04 -1.81
N ALA A 78 3.57 10.23 -1.60
CA ALA A 78 4.88 10.62 -2.14
C ALA A 78 6.00 9.72 -1.59
N ASN A 79 5.99 9.46 -0.28
CA ASN A 79 6.93 8.56 0.38
C ASN A 79 6.82 7.12 -0.17
N PHE A 80 5.59 6.61 -0.32
CA PHE A 80 5.34 5.27 -0.88
C PHE A 80 5.90 5.13 -2.30
N LEU A 81 5.76 6.18 -3.11
CA LEU A 81 6.25 6.23 -4.49
C LEU A 81 7.74 6.59 -4.60
N GLY A 82 8.43 6.86 -3.49
CA GLY A 82 9.84 7.25 -3.48
C GLY A 82 10.13 8.56 -4.22
N ILE A 83 9.25 9.56 -4.08
CA ILE A 83 9.40 10.90 -4.68
C ILE A 83 9.02 12.02 -3.71
N SER A 84 9.41 13.26 -4.03
CA SER A 84 9.01 14.42 -3.21
C SER A 84 7.51 14.77 -3.42
N PRO A 85 6.82 15.34 -2.42
CA PRO A 85 5.43 15.79 -2.56
C PRO A 85 5.21 16.76 -3.73
N GLU A 86 6.16 17.66 -4.00
CA GLU A 86 6.11 18.62 -5.11
C GLU A 86 6.24 17.90 -6.46
N SER A 87 7.06 16.86 -6.52
CA SER A 87 7.23 16.02 -7.72
C SER A 87 5.94 15.26 -8.02
N LEU A 88 5.31 14.68 -6.98
CA LEU A 88 4.01 14.02 -7.10
C LEU A 88 2.93 14.99 -7.60
N SER A 89 2.85 16.21 -7.04
CA SER A 89 1.91 17.25 -7.52
C SER A 89 2.08 17.54 -9.01
N ARG A 90 3.34 17.76 -9.45
CA ARG A 90 3.66 18.08 -10.84
C ARG A 90 3.29 16.95 -11.80
N ILE A 91 3.66 15.71 -11.46
CA ILE A 91 3.37 14.52 -12.28
C ILE A 91 1.87 14.31 -12.40
N ARG A 92 1.14 14.37 -11.29
CA ARG A 92 -0.33 14.19 -11.28
C ARG A 92 -1.03 15.23 -12.16
N LYS A 93 -0.62 16.50 -12.09
CA LYS A 93 -1.18 17.58 -12.93
C LYS A 93 -0.96 17.29 -14.42
N ARG A 94 0.24 16.82 -14.81
CA ARG A 94 0.54 16.45 -16.21
C ARG A 94 -0.32 15.28 -16.70
N ILE A 95 -0.54 14.26 -15.87
CA ILE A 95 -1.37 13.10 -16.22
C ILE A 95 -2.82 13.55 -16.47
N LEU A 96 -3.42 14.30 -15.54
CA LEU A 96 -4.80 14.80 -15.66
C LEU A 96 -5.01 15.76 -16.84
N GLN A 97 -3.97 16.50 -17.26
CA GLN A 97 -4.03 17.36 -18.43
C GLN A 97 -4.00 16.57 -19.74
N LYS A 98 -3.25 15.46 -19.80
CA LYS A 98 -3.19 14.58 -20.97
C LYS A 98 -4.48 13.80 -21.22
N GLU A 99 -5.25 13.50 -20.18
CA GLU A 99 -6.52 12.78 -20.31
C GLU A 99 -7.69 13.66 -20.78
N LYS A 100 -7.51 14.99 -20.82
CA LYS A 100 -8.52 15.97 -21.28
C LYS A 100 -8.32 16.44 -22.73
N SER A 101 -7.24 16.03 -23.39
CA SER A 101 -6.95 16.28 -24.81
C SER A 101 -7.16 15.01 -25.61
#